data_AF-A0A523MHJ0-F1
#
_entry.id   AF-A0A523MHJ0-F1
#
_cell.length_a   1.000
_cell.length_b   1.000
_cell.length_c   1.000
_cell.angle_alpha   90.00
_cell.angle_beta   90.00
_cell.angle_gamma   90.00
#
_symmetry.space_group_name_H-M   'P 1'
#
loop_
_entity.id
_entity.type
_entity.pdbx_description
1 polymer ?
#
loop_
_entity_poly.entity_id
_entity_poly.type
_entity_poly.pdbx_seq_one_letter_code
_entity_poly.pdbx_strand_id
1 'polypeptide(L)'
;AVPFGVFAEYVQNLDAKTLPVGPSAGKKLVTAYAVGASIGKGKKAKEWRLKLIYQDLDADSVLGLLTDSDFGGGGTDSKGYVLRGKYMLTDSTNLALAYFRTERKDSNGVENGDPLTSNPFDVNTLQLDVQFKTK
;
A
#
# COMPACT_ATOMS: atom_id res chain seq x y z
N ALA A 1 -3.40 -9.10 28.27
CA ALA A 1 -3.04 -7.91 27.47
C ALA A 1 -3.47 -8.12 26.03
N VAL A 2 -3.95 -7.08 25.34
CA VAL A 2 -4.21 -7.14 23.88
C VAL A 2 -2.85 -7.09 23.16
N PRO A 3 -2.52 -8.06 22.29
CA PRO A 3 -1.23 -8.06 21.61
C PRO A 3 -1.14 -6.89 20.63
N PHE A 4 0.04 -6.29 20.52
CA PHE A 4 0.35 -5.27 19.53
C PHE A 4 1.68 -5.60 18.83
N GLY A 5 1.94 -4.94 17.71
CA GLY A 5 3.21 -5.05 17.00
C GLY A 5 3.40 -3.90 16.03
N VAL A 6 4.65 -3.60 15.72
CA VAL A 6 5.05 -2.56 14.77
C VAL A 6 6.07 -3.12 13.79
N PHE A 7 6.18 -2.51 12.61
CA PHE A 7 7.23 -2.81 11.64
C PHE A 7 7.64 -1.55 10.87
N ALA A 8 8.83 -1.63 10.28
CA ALA A 8 9.34 -0.67 9.31
C ALA A 8 10.14 -1.43 8.25
N GLU A 9 10.00 -1.01 7.00
CA GLU A 9 10.65 -1.59 5.83
C GLU A 9 11.20 -0.46 4.96
N TYR A 10 12.38 -0.67 4.39
CA TYR A 10 13.04 0.25 3.46
C TYR A 10 13.66 -0.53 2.32
N VAL A 11 13.47 -0.05 1.10
CA VAL A 11 14.00 -0.63 -0.13
C VAL A 11 14.62 0.48 -0.97
N GLN A 12 15.74 0.16 -1.61
CA GLN A 12 16.38 1.02 -2.57
C GLN A 12 16.77 0.23 -3.82
N ASN A 13 16.35 0.70 -4.99
CA ASN A 13 16.84 0.18 -6.26
C ASN A 13 18.21 0.79 -6.58
N LEU A 14 19.23 -0.07 -6.66
CA LEU A 14 20.61 0.35 -6.92
C LEU A 14 20.91 0.54 -8.42
N ASP A 15 20.10 -0.04 -9.30
CA ASP A 15 20.34 -0.05 -10.75
C ASP A 15 19.61 1.09 -11.49
N ALA A 16 18.62 1.71 -10.84
CA ALA A 16 17.84 2.76 -11.44
C ALA A 16 18.68 4.04 -11.72
N LYS A 17 18.43 4.61 -12.91
CA LYS A 17 19.13 5.78 -13.45
C LYS A 17 18.35 7.06 -13.13
N THR A 18 19.03 8.20 -13.30
CA THR A 18 18.36 9.50 -13.23
C THR A 18 17.39 9.66 -14.39
N LEU A 19 16.25 10.27 -14.12
CA LEU A 19 15.25 10.56 -15.13
C LEU A 19 15.79 11.60 -16.13
N PRO A 20 15.76 11.31 -17.44
CA PRO A 20 16.33 12.22 -18.45
C PRO A 20 15.41 13.41 -18.76
N VAL A 21 14.10 13.28 -18.56
CA VAL A 21 13.07 14.28 -18.87
C VAL A 21 11.93 14.21 -17.87
N GLY A 22 11.03 15.20 -17.93
CA GLY A 22 9.81 15.28 -17.12
C GLY A 22 9.97 16.04 -15.80
N PRO A 23 8.92 16.08 -14.98
CA PRO A 23 8.86 16.89 -13.75
C PRO A 23 9.97 16.59 -12.74
N SER A 24 10.45 15.34 -12.74
CA SER A 24 11.52 14.85 -11.85
C SER A 24 12.86 14.68 -12.57
N ALA A 25 13.08 15.34 -13.71
CA ALA A 25 14.34 15.28 -14.46
C ALA A 25 15.56 15.55 -13.56
N GLY A 26 16.60 14.73 -13.72
CA GLY A 26 17.83 14.78 -12.90
C GLY A 26 17.72 14.13 -11.52
N LYS A 27 16.53 13.68 -11.09
CA LYS A 27 16.34 12.96 -9.82
C LYS A 27 16.38 11.44 -10.02
N LYS A 28 16.64 10.73 -8.92
CA LYS A 28 16.54 9.27 -8.79
C LYS A 28 15.31 8.96 -7.93
N LEU A 29 14.33 8.28 -8.51
CA LEU A 29 13.10 7.85 -7.86
C LEU A 29 13.21 6.38 -7.45
N VAL A 30 14.12 6.09 -6.51
CA VAL A 30 14.63 4.73 -6.31
C VAL A 30 14.30 4.15 -4.95
N THR A 31 13.55 4.88 -4.11
CA THR A 31 13.32 4.48 -2.73
C THR A 31 11.87 4.08 -2.49
N ALA A 32 11.70 3.12 -1.59
CA ALA A 32 10.41 2.72 -1.08
C ALA A 32 10.53 2.49 0.43
N TYR A 33 9.50 2.85 1.18
CA TYR A 33 9.41 2.50 2.58
C TYR A 33 7.98 2.23 2.99
N ALA A 34 7.84 1.43 4.05
CA ALA A 34 6.57 1.21 4.71
C ALA A 34 6.79 1.18 6.22
N VAL A 35 5.82 1.74 6.95
CA VAL A 35 5.75 1.61 8.41
C VAL A 35 4.35 1.19 8.79
N GLY A 36 4.23 0.36 9.81
CA GLY A 36 2.92 -0.08 10.22
C GLY A 36 2.84 -0.54 11.65
N ALA A 37 1.60 -0.54 12.14
CA ALA A 37 1.24 -0.97 13.47
C ALA A 37 0.05 -1.92 13.39
N SER A 38 -0.02 -2.84 14.35
CA SER A 38 -1.16 -3.74 14.50
C SER A 38 -1.50 -3.96 15.96
N ILE A 39 -2.78 -4.21 16.22
CA ILE A 39 -3.30 -4.51 17.55
C ILE A 39 -4.42 -5.55 17.44
N GLY A 40 -4.50 -6.44 18.43
CA GLY A 40 -5.46 -7.53 18.46
C GLY A 40 -4.93 -8.83 17.84
N LYS A 41 -5.73 -9.89 17.95
CA LYS A 41 -5.34 -11.27 17.63
C LYS A 41 -6.13 -11.84 16.46
N GLY A 42 -7.46 -11.67 16.46
CA GLY A 42 -8.36 -12.09 15.38
C GLY A 42 -8.26 -13.58 15.03
N LYS A 43 -8.15 -14.45 16.03
CA LYS A 43 -8.01 -15.91 15.84
C LYS A 43 -9.19 -16.74 16.37
N LYS A 44 -9.86 -16.30 17.43
CA LYS A 44 -11.04 -16.97 18.03
C LYS A 44 -12.30 -16.11 17.90
N ALA A 45 -13.46 -16.72 18.05
CA ALA A 45 -14.75 -16.05 18.05
C ALA A 45 -14.74 -14.82 18.98
N LYS A 46 -15.32 -13.71 18.51
CA LYS A 46 -15.34 -12.39 19.16
C LYS A 46 -13.99 -11.69 19.28
N GLU A 47 -12.89 -12.30 18.82
CA GLU A 47 -11.62 -11.60 18.70
C GLU A 47 -11.57 -10.77 17.42
N TRP A 48 -10.82 -9.67 17.49
CA TRP A 48 -10.60 -8.76 16.38
C TRP A 48 -9.11 -8.48 16.19
N ARG A 49 -8.77 -7.92 15.02
CA ARG A 49 -7.45 -7.38 14.73
C ARG A 49 -7.57 -6.17 13.82
N LEU A 50 -6.80 -5.14 14.11
CA LEU A 50 -6.63 -3.96 13.26
C LEU A 50 -5.16 -3.83 12.85
N LYS A 51 -4.93 -3.34 11.63
CA LYS A 51 -3.62 -2.98 11.08
C LYS A 51 -3.72 -1.66 10.35
N LEU A 52 -2.78 -0.75 10.62
CA LEU A 52 -2.60 0.48 9.87
C LEU A 52 -1.18 0.48 9.30
N ILE A 53 -1.06 0.77 8.01
CA ILE A 53 0.21 0.82 7.30
C ILE A 53 0.23 2.13 6.52
N TYR A 54 1.37 2.80 6.52
CA TYR A 54 1.70 3.84 5.57
C TYR A 54 2.80 3.34 4.66
N GLN A 55 2.68 3.59 3.36
CA GLN A 55 3.64 3.19 2.35
C GLN A 55 3.89 4.35 1.38
N ASP A 56 5.13 4.50 0.93
CA ASP A 56 5.55 5.42 -0.11
C ASP A 56 6.50 4.68 -1.05
N LEU A 57 6.16 4.64 -2.34
CA LEU A 57 6.87 3.93 -3.39
C LEU A 57 7.27 4.94 -4.47
N ASP A 58 8.56 5.16 -4.68
CA ASP A 58 9.02 5.88 -5.87
C ASP A 58 8.86 5.04 -7.14
N ALA A 59 8.79 5.71 -8.30
CA ALA A 59 8.54 5.08 -9.60
C ALA A 59 9.47 3.91 -9.94
N ASP A 60 10.76 4.01 -9.64
CA ASP A 60 11.76 2.97 -9.95
C ASP A 60 12.25 2.23 -8.70
N SER A 61 11.50 2.27 -7.59
CA SER A 61 11.92 1.70 -6.31
C SER A 61 11.86 0.17 -6.23
N VAL A 62 10.86 -0.44 -6.86
CA VAL A 62 10.61 -1.87 -6.90
C VAL A 62 10.04 -2.26 -8.27
N LEU A 63 10.00 -3.56 -8.56
CA LEU A 63 9.29 -4.05 -9.74
C LEU A 63 7.78 -3.89 -9.51
N GLY A 64 7.11 -3.06 -10.34
CA GLY A 64 5.66 -2.83 -10.24
C GLY A 64 4.78 -4.07 -10.40
N LEU A 65 5.32 -5.19 -10.89
CA LEU A 65 4.60 -6.48 -10.91
C LEU A 65 4.43 -7.08 -9.50
N LEU A 66 5.29 -6.68 -8.55
CA LEU A 66 5.30 -7.22 -7.18
C LEU A 66 4.53 -6.35 -6.18
N THR A 67 3.98 -5.21 -6.64
CA THR A 67 3.21 -4.29 -5.80
C THR A 67 1.74 -4.70 -5.73
N ASP A 68 1.08 -4.36 -4.62
CA ASP A 68 -0.36 -4.62 -4.43
C ASP A 68 -1.18 -3.82 -5.46
N SER A 69 -2.02 -4.51 -6.24
CA SER A 69 -2.86 -3.89 -7.27
C SER A 69 -3.91 -2.93 -6.70
N ASP A 70 -4.29 -3.11 -5.43
CA ASP A 70 -5.26 -2.24 -4.76
C ASP A 70 -4.61 -0.95 -4.21
N PHE A 71 -3.28 -0.90 -4.11
CA PHE A 71 -2.54 0.26 -3.61
C PHE A 71 -2.17 1.20 -4.75
N GLY A 72 -2.70 2.42 -4.76
CA GLY A 72 -2.51 3.37 -5.86
C GLY A 72 -3.16 2.92 -7.17
N GLY A 73 -3.90 1.80 -7.21
CA GLY A 73 -4.31 1.16 -8.46
C GLY A 73 -3.19 0.34 -9.12
N GLY A 74 -2.19 -0.08 -8.35
CA GLY A 74 -1.10 -0.96 -8.76
C GLY A 74 0.16 -0.24 -9.22
N GLY A 75 1.21 -1.00 -9.50
CA GLY A 75 2.51 -0.46 -9.89
C GLY A 75 3.19 0.33 -8.77
N THR A 76 4.10 1.21 -9.17
CA THR A 76 4.90 2.08 -8.30
C THR A 76 4.41 3.52 -8.39
N ASP A 77 5.20 4.46 -7.89
CA ASP A 77 4.91 5.90 -7.93
C ASP A 77 3.63 6.29 -7.18
N SER A 78 3.40 5.63 -6.05
CA SER A 78 2.21 5.82 -5.23
C SER A 78 2.58 5.91 -3.76
N LYS A 79 1.78 6.64 -2.99
CA LYS A 79 1.89 6.70 -1.53
C LYS A 79 0.52 6.65 -0.89
N GLY A 80 0.44 6.26 0.38
CA GLY A 80 -0.82 6.29 1.09
C GLY A 80 -0.92 5.36 2.28
N TYR A 81 -2.15 5.24 2.77
CA TYR A 81 -2.49 4.48 3.95
C TYR A 81 -3.31 3.24 3.58
N VAL A 82 -3.03 2.14 4.27
CA VAL A 82 -3.80 0.91 4.23
C VAL A 82 -4.30 0.59 5.63
N LEU A 83 -5.62 0.60 5.81
CA LEU A 83 -6.29 0.14 7.01
C LEU A 83 -6.89 -1.24 6.74
N ARG A 84 -6.53 -2.23 7.56
CA ARG A 84 -7.15 -3.56 7.49
C ARG A 84 -7.75 -3.93 8.84
N GLY A 85 -8.99 -4.38 8.82
CA GLY A 85 -9.73 -4.86 9.97
C GLY A 85 -10.21 -6.28 9.78
N LYS A 86 -10.23 -7.04 10.88
CA LYS A 86 -10.78 -8.40 10.91
C LYS A 86 -11.56 -8.61 12.19
N TYR A 87 -12.76 -9.19 12.08
CA TYR A 87 -13.58 -9.60 13.21
C TYR A 87 -14.02 -11.06 13.05
N MET A 88 -13.73 -11.90 14.04
CA MET A 88 -14.12 -13.31 14.05
C MET A 88 -15.55 -13.47 14.57
N LEU A 89 -16.48 -13.83 13.68
CA LEU A 89 -17.86 -14.13 14.06
C LEU A 89 -17.94 -15.46 14.82
N THR A 90 -17.21 -16.47 14.32
CA THR A 90 -17.02 -17.78 14.94
C THR A 90 -15.54 -18.16 14.83
N ASP A 91 -15.14 -19.33 15.31
CA ASP A 91 -13.76 -19.82 15.09
C ASP A 91 -13.47 -20.16 13.62
N SER A 92 -14.51 -20.27 12.77
CA SER A 92 -14.40 -20.63 11.35
C SER A 92 -14.90 -19.56 10.38
N THR A 93 -15.55 -18.50 10.86
CA THR A 93 -16.14 -17.44 10.04
C THR A 93 -15.65 -16.08 10.51
N ASN A 94 -15.25 -15.22 9.58
CA ASN A 94 -14.82 -13.86 9.89
C ASN A 94 -15.27 -12.85 8.84
N LEU A 95 -15.37 -11.60 9.29
CA LEU A 95 -15.51 -10.43 8.44
C LEU A 95 -14.14 -9.77 8.30
N ALA A 96 -13.80 -9.36 7.09
CA ALA A 96 -12.60 -8.57 6.82
C ALA A 96 -12.95 -7.28 6.09
N LEU A 97 -12.25 -6.22 6.46
CA LEU A 97 -12.34 -4.90 5.88
C LEU A 97 -10.94 -4.50 5.42
N ALA A 98 -10.83 -3.97 4.21
CA ALA A 98 -9.63 -3.29 3.75
C ALA A 98 -10.02 -1.93 3.16
N TYR A 99 -9.34 -0.88 3.61
CA TYR A 99 -9.51 0.46 3.08
C TYR A 99 -8.14 1.01 2.70
N PHE A 100 -8.03 1.43 1.45
CA PHE A 100 -6.84 2.01 0.85
C PHE A 100 -7.16 3.45 0.54
N ARG A 101 -6.38 4.37 1.11
CA ARG A 101 -6.41 5.77 0.76
C ARG A 101 -5.05 6.13 0.17
N THR A 102 -4.98 6.21 -1.14
CA THR A 102 -3.71 6.31 -1.86
C THR A 102 -3.75 7.44 -2.87
N GLU A 103 -2.57 7.95 -3.19
CA GLU A 103 -2.33 8.99 -4.18
C GLU A 103 -1.27 8.48 -5.14
N ARG A 104 -1.54 8.58 -6.44
CA ARG A 104 -0.54 8.46 -7.50
C ARG A 104 0.23 9.76 -7.58
N LYS A 105 1.56 9.67 -7.50
CA LYS A 105 2.44 10.84 -7.46
C LYS A 105 2.65 11.44 -8.85
N ASP A 106 2.53 10.64 -9.91
CA ASP A 106 2.81 11.02 -11.31
C ASP A 106 4.14 11.79 -11.43
N SER A 107 5.16 11.26 -10.76
CA SER A 107 6.48 11.89 -10.61
C SER A 107 7.21 12.01 -11.95
N ASN A 108 6.85 11.17 -12.92
CA ASN A 108 7.39 11.12 -14.27
C ASN A 108 6.52 11.86 -15.31
N GLY A 109 5.32 12.33 -14.93
CA GLY A 109 4.37 13.04 -15.82
C GLY A 109 3.74 12.18 -16.90
N VAL A 110 3.94 10.86 -16.88
CA VAL A 110 3.52 9.98 -17.96
C VAL A 110 2.11 9.43 -17.76
N GLU A 111 1.54 9.54 -16.55
CA GLU A 111 0.29 8.86 -16.21
C GLU A 111 -0.96 9.60 -16.69
N ASN A 112 -0.88 10.92 -16.92
CA ASN A 112 -2.04 11.75 -17.25
C ASN A 112 -1.97 12.51 -18.59
N GLY A 113 -1.01 12.18 -19.45
CA GLY A 113 -0.98 12.64 -20.85
C GLY A 113 -0.16 13.90 -21.15
N ASP A 114 0.53 14.49 -20.16
CA ASP A 114 1.53 15.54 -20.38
C ASP A 114 2.87 15.16 -19.73
N PRO A 115 3.85 14.70 -20.52
CA PRO A 115 5.14 14.18 -20.00
C PRO A 115 6.01 15.23 -19.30
N LEU A 116 5.61 16.51 -19.29
CA LEU A 116 6.35 17.60 -18.67
C LEU A 116 5.73 18.12 -17.36
N THR A 117 4.53 17.67 -17.00
CA THR A 117 3.84 18.11 -15.79
C THR A 117 3.48 16.93 -14.90
N SER A 118 3.60 17.10 -13.58
CA SER A 118 3.11 16.11 -12.62
C SER A 118 1.66 16.43 -12.30
N ASN A 119 0.77 15.45 -12.48
CA ASN A 119 -0.63 15.61 -12.14
C ASN A 119 -1.07 14.49 -11.18
N PRO A 120 -0.72 14.58 -9.88
CA PRO A 120 -1.07 13.54 -8.92
C PRO A 120 -2.58 13.39 -8.78
N PHE A 121 -3.04 12.17 -8.53
CA PHE A 121 -4.47 11.87 -8.37
C PHE A 121 -4.74 10.83 -7.29
N ASP A 122 -5.88 10.98 -6.62
CA ASP A 122 -6.30 10.08 -5.55
C ASP A 122 -6.91 8.78 -6.11
N VAL A 123 -6.53 7.65 -5.51
CA VAL A 123 -7.13 6.34 -5.72
C VAL A 123 -7.55 5.78 -4.36
N ASN A 124 -8.85 5.61 -4.16
CA ASN A 124 -9.41 5.11 -2.90
C ASN A 124 -10.20 3.82 -3.12
N THR A 125 -9.86 2.77 -2.38
CA THR A 125 -10.47 1.44 -2.51
C THR A 125 -11.02 0.98 -1.18
N LEU A 126 -12.28 0.53 -1.16
CA LEU A 126 -12.91 -0.09 0.01
C LEU A 126 -13.35 -1.52 -0.36
N GLN A 127 -12.93 -2.48 0.44
CA GLN A 127 -13.27 -3.89 0.28
C GLN A 127 -13.87 -4.44 1.57
N LEU A 128 -14.90 -5.27 1.43
CA LEU A 128 -15.57 -5.96 2.52
C LEU A 128 -15.77 -7.42 2.14
N ASP A 129 -15.23 -8.32 2.96
CA ASP A 129 -15.27 -9.76 2.71
C ASP A 129 -15.91 -10.52 3.87
N VAL A 130 -16.63 -11.59 3.53
CA VAL A 130 -17.03 -12.64 4.47
C VAL A 130 -16.25 -13.89 4.13
N GLN A 131 -15.48 -14.39 5.08
CA GLN A 131 -14.59 -15.52 4.88
C GLN A 131 -14.99 -16.71 5.75
N PHE A 132 -15.10 -17.88 5.13
CA PHE A 132 -15.44 -19.15 5.77
C PHE A 132 -14.28 -20.13 5.65
N LYS A 133 -13.97 -20.82 6.74
CA LYS A 133 -12.98 -21.91 6.74
C LYS A 133 -13.71 -23.25 6.86
N THR A 134 -13.70 -24.02 5.79
CA THR A 134 -14.19 -25.41 5.79
C THR A 134 -13.07 -26.37 6.17
N LYS A 135 -13.45 -27.52 6.73
CA LYS A 135 -12.54 -28.65 6.97
C LYS A 135 -12.40 -29.50 5.72
#